data_AF-A0A821SB52-F1
#
_entry.id   AF-A0A821SB52-F1
#
_cell.length_a   1.000
_cell.length_b   1.000
_cell.length_c   1.000
_cell.angle_alpha   90.00
_cell.angle_beta   90.00
_cell.angle_gamma   90.00
#
_symmetry.space_group_name_H-M   'P 1'
#
loop_
_entity.id
_entity.type
_entity.pdbx_description
1 polymer ?
#
loop_
_entity_poly.entity_id
_entity_poly.type
_entity_poly.pdbx_seq_one_letter_code
_entity_poly.pdbx_strand_id
1 'polypeptide(L)'
;MINNCYKISEDVRGLFFRMMLTYHPVALLATDDLDQNAFALLYKTFQITRGQLRLPWNADQINHEYLPFKTPEQLKCYQEAIDLQTEYFQLEESKNTDELIKFYETYNEQFRAMIDSSIENEQLPGYFRRFSPDYVRARILSSLTEILQRARRYDESIELIQYLLNRANYSRHRRGKLWNRLALIQENYVKTNGHQQCLNTIYDALKDPYVKLGDRLSLCERARKLYSRPKSRGVLVADWINNEDEKLMWNIPMPTEIEVTGRLIANDARMGKVTYTIQDPVDGSIQFCNVEQLAIQHYRTQEDYPYGIHSEGAIIRTLIGLLFLDLIYTLPTPDLLIDIFQTEPLDFQTDAFYKSRQSQIDERISHLNSEENIQDVAEKNWDMYNLTMSSVVNWELFPTKSTLLSALKCLTSEQIQLISTYTFVHNRAVWKGFPDLFVWNPVSKKCKFVEVKSHNDRLSHHQIVWLDKLVEFEIDCEVCKVSANGAKKALQRTPSIIELD
;
A
#
# COMPACT_ATOMS: atom_id res chain seq x y z
N MET A 1 27.40 -19.26 34.79
CA MET A 1 28.50 -18.71 33.97
C MET A 1 27.99 -18.62 32.55
N ILE A 2 28.00 -17.42 31.95
CA ILE A 2 27.77 -17.30 30.52
C ILE A 2 29.02 -17.90 29.85
N ASN A 3 28.86 -18.92 29.00
CA ASN A 3 29.95 -19.52 28.24
C ASN A 3 30.60 -18.47 27.32
N ASN A 4 31.72 -18.82 26.67
CA ASN A 4 32.36 -17.93 25.69
C ASN A 4 31.34 -17.44 24.65
N CYS A 5 31.12 -16.12 24.61
CA CYS A 5 30.31 -15.45 23.61
C CYS A 5 31.21 -14.89 22.50
N TYR A 6 30.78 -15.03 21.25
CA TYR A 6 31.45 -14.47 20.10
C TYR A 6 30.54 -13.42 19.45
N LYS A 7 31.12 -12.29 19.03
CA LYS A 7 30.44 -11.23 18.28
C LYS A 7 31.24 -10.97 16.99
N ILE A 8 30.55 -10.80 15.87
CA ILE A 8 31.17 -10.41 14.61
C ILE A 8 31.74 -8.99 14.74
N SER A 9 32.93 -8.75 14.17
CA SER A 9 33.51 -7.41 14.11
C SER A 9 32.64 -6.46 13.28
N GLU A 10 32.40 -5.25 13.79
CA GLU A 10 31.58 -4.23 13.09
C GLU A 10 32.20 -3.82 11.75
N ASP A 11 33.53 -3.79 11.65
CA ASP A 11 34.22 -3.47 10.39
C ASP A 11 33.95 -4.53 9.31
N VAL A 12 34.00 -5.80 9.70
CA VAL A 12 33.75 -6.93 8.81
C VAL A 12 32.28 -6.95 8.40
N ARG A 13 31.37 -6.76 9.37
CA ARG A 13 29.93 -6.63 9.11
C ARG A 13 29.64 -5.48 8.14
N GLY A 14 30.21 -4.30 8.38
CA GLY A 14 30.04 -3.13 7.52
C GLY A 14 30.59 -3.31 6.11
N LEU A 15 31.68 -4.08 5.94
CA LEU A 15 32.19 -4.45 4.62
C LEU A 15 31.18 -5.31 3.85
N PHE A 16 30.68 -6.39 4.46
CA PHE A 16 29.68 -7.25 3.82
C PHE A 16 28.38 -6.50 3.51
N PHE A 17 27.98 -5.59 4.40
CA PHE A 17 26.82 -4.74 4.18
C PHE A 17 26.98 -3.86 2.94
N ARG A 18 28.12 -3.15 2.80
CA ARG A 18 28.42 -2.33 1.62
C ARG A 18 28.49 -3.16 0.33
N MET A 19 29.01 -4.38 0.41
CA MET A 19 28.98 -5.32 -0.72
C MET A 19 27.53 -5.64 -1.12
N MET A 20 26.69 -6.06 -0.17
CA MET A 20 25.27 -6.36 -0.44
C MET A 20 24.52 -5.13 -0.97
N LEU A 21 24.79 -3.94 -0.45
CA LEU A 21 24.17 -2.71 -0.92
C LEU A 21 24.56 -2.38 -2.37
N THR A 22 25.78 -2.75 -2.79
CA THR A 22 26.24 -2.54 -4.17
C THR A 22 25.63 -3.56 -5.14
N TYR A 23 25.58 -4.84 -4.77
CA TYR A 23 25.13 -5.93 -5.64
C TYR A 23 23.62 -6.17 -5.61
N HIS A 24 22.98 -5.95 -4.46
CA HIS A 24 21.58 -6.25 -4.20
C HIS A 24 20.84 -5.09 -3.52
N PRO A 25 20.91 -3.85 -4.07
CA PRO A 25 20.31 -2.68 -3.46
C PRO A 25 18.79 -2.80 -3.33
N VAL A 26 18.12 -3.49 -4.27
CA VAL A 26 16.65 -3.59 -4.25
C VAL A 26 16.20 -4.52 -3.13
N ALA A 27 16.78 -5.72 -3.08
CA ALA A 27 16.38 -6.73 -2.10
C ALA A 27 16.78 -6.34 -0.67
N LEU A 28 17.95 -5.71 -0.49
CA LEU A 28 18.40 -5.27 0.83
C LEU A 28 17.51 -4.16 1.42
N LEU A 29 16.94 -3.32 0.57
CA LEU A 29 16.12 -2.16 0.96
C LEU A 29 14.62 -2.42 0.85
N ALA A 30 14.21 -3.69 0.76
CA ALA A 30 12.80 -4.07 0.61
C ALA A 30 11.95 -3.66 1.83
N THR A 31 12.54 -3.73 3.02
CA THR A 31 11.92 -3.32 4.29
C THR A 31 12.86 -2.45 5.12
N ASP A 32 12.36 -1.93 6.24
CA ASP A 32 13.14 -1.08 7.15
C ASP A 32 14.10 -1.87 8.05
N ASP A 33 13.98 -3.21 8.10
CA ASP A 33 14.91 -4.10 8.82
C ASP A 33 15.96 -4.67 7.86
N LEU A 34 17.09 -3.99 7.80
CA LEU A 34 18.20 -4.33 6.90
C LEU A 34 18.87 -5.66 7.24
N ASP A 35 18.94 -6.02 8.52
CA ASP A 35 19.54 -7.29 8.95
C ASP A 35 18.64 -8.46 8.56
N GLN A 36 17.33 -8.32 8.78
CA GLN A 36 16.36 -9.29 8.33
C GLN A 36 16.38 -9.43 6.81
N ASN A 37 16.49 -8.33 6.06
CA ASN A 37 16.59 -8.37 4.61
C ASN A 37 17.88 -9.06 4.14
N ALA A 38 19.02 -8.76 4.76
CA ALA A 38 20.29 -9.43 4.46
C ALA A 38 20.21 -10.94 4.72
N PHE A 39 19.60 -11.35 5.84
CA PHE A 39 19.37 -12.76 6.13
C PHE A 39 18.42 -13.41 5.11
N ALA A 40 17.31 -12.75 4.77
CA ALA A 40 16.36 -13.22 3.79
C ALA A 40 17.00 -13.37 2.40
N LEU A 41 17.90 -12.46 2.03
CA LEU A 41 18.68 -12.49 0.80
C LEU A 41 19.60 -13.72 0.73
N LEU A 42 20.35 -13.98 1.81
CA LEU A 42 21.21 -15.16 1.91
C LEU A 42 20.39 -16.46 1.85
N TYR A 43 19.25 -16.48 2.53
CA TYR A 43 18.33 -17.63 2.48
C TYR A 43 17.75 -17.86 1.08
N LYS A 44 17.32 -16.80 0.38
CA LYS A 44 16.88 -16.89 -1.02
C LYS A 44 18.01 -17.37 -1.94
N THR A 45 19.22 -16.88 -1.76
CA THR A 45 20.41 -17.33 -2.51
C THR A 45 20.61 -18.84 -2.33
N PHE A 46 20.47 -19.33 -1.11
CA PHE A 46 20.55 -20.75 -0.80
C PHE A 46 19.44 -21.58 -1.46
N GLN A 47 18.20 -21.08 -1.48
CA GLN A 47 17.09 -21.76 -2.18
C GLN A 47 17.30 -21.81 -3.69
N ILE A 48 17.82 -20.73 -4.29
CA ILE A 48 18.13 -20.67 -5.73
C ILE A 48 19.24 -21.66 -6.09
N THR A 49 20.33 -21.69 -5.32
CA THR A 49 21.45 -22.61 -5.57
C THR A 49 21.05 -24.08 -5.42
N ARG A 50 20.03 -24.38 -4.61
CA ARG A 50 19.43 -25.73 -4.50
C ARG A 50 18.35 -26.03 -5.54
N GLY A 51 18.03 -25.09 -6.44
CA GLY A 51 16.95 -25.23 -7.42
C GLY A 51 15.55 -25.26 -6.81
N GLN A 52 15.40 -24.86 -5.55
CA GLN A 52 14.12 -24.78 -4.83
C GLN A 52 13.34 -23.51 -5.16
N LEU A 53 14.06 -22.46 -5.55
CA LEU A 53 13.53 -21.20 -6.06
C LEU A 53 14.18 -20.93 -7.41
N ARG A 54 13.43 -20.43 -8.39
CA ARG A 54 13.99 -19.83 -9.60
C ARG A 54 13.46 -18.39 -9.73
N LEU A 55 14.12 -17.61 -10.55
CA LEU A 55 13.82 -16.20 -10.73
C LEU A 55 13.03 -16.03 -12.03
N PRO A 56 12.12 -15.04 -12.11
CA PRO A 56 11.29 -14.85 -13.29
C PRO A 56 12.08 -14.23 -14.46
N TRP A 57 13.36 -13.95 -14.24
CA TRP A 57 14.31 -13.37 -15.18
C TRP A 57 15.43 -14.34 -15.44
N ASN A 58 15.94 -14.34 -16.67
CA ASN A 58 17.21 -14.94 -17.00
C ASN A 58 18.37 -14.01 -16.62
N ALA A 59 19.54 -14.58 -16.32
CA ALA A 59 20.70 -13.80 -15.87
C ALA A 59 21.19 -12.79 -16.91
N ASP A 60 20.99 -13.05 -18.20
CA ASP A 60 21.33 -12.17 -19.32
C ASP A 60 20.42 -10.94 -19.45
N GLN A 61 19.26 -10.93 -18.77
CA GLN A 61 18.36 -9.78 -18.74
C GLN A 61 18.78 -8.72 -17.71
N ILE A 62 19.77 -9.03 -16.86
CA ILE A 62 20.19 -8.17 -15.76
C ILE A 62 21.22 -7.16 -16.27
N ASN A 63 20.93 -5.88 -16.07
CA ASN A 63 21.87 -4.82 -16.39
C ASN A 63 22.95 -4.73 -15.32
N HIS A 64 24.13 -5.24 -15.67
CA HIS A 64 25.34 -5.15 -14.86
C HIS A 64 26.10 -3.82 -15.05
N GLU A 65 25.72 -2.99 -16.01
CA GLU A 65 26.33 -1.68 -16.29
C GLU A 65 25.76 -0.56 -15.40
N TYR A 66 24.50 -0.68 -14.97
CA TYR A 66 23.93 0.27 -14.03
C TYR A 66 24.48 0.06 -12.61
N LEU A 67 25.33 0.98 -12.18
CA LEU A 67 25.81 1.07 -10.81
C LEU A 67 25.08 2.20 -10.09
N PRO A 68 24.26 1.92 -9.06
CA PRO A 68 23.60 2.97 -8.27
C PRO A 68 24.61 3.94 -7.64
N PHE A 69 25.82 3.45 -7.34
CA PHE A 69 26.92 4.21 -6.75
C PHE A 69 28.14 4.14 -7.68
N LYS A 70 28.49 5.25 -8.32
CA LYS A 70 29.62 5.34 -9.25
C LYS A 70 30.96 5.51 -8.54
N THR A 71 30.97 6.05 -7.33
CA THR A 71 32.17 6.24 -6.52
C THR A 71 32.02 5.69 -5.10
N PRO A 72 33.14 5.34 -4.42
CA PRO A 72 33.12 4.93 -3.02
C PRO A 72 32.49 5.98 -2.10
N GLU A 73 32.66 7.27 -2.40
CA GLU A 73 32.08 8.37 -1.65
C GLU A 73 30.56 8.39 -1.77
N GLN A 74 30.00 8.14 -2.97
CA GLN A 74 28.55 8.04 -3.15
C GLN A 74 27.95 6.90 -2.34
N LEU A 75 28.60 5.72 -2.36
CA LEU A 75 28.19 4.57 -1.56
C LEU A 75 28.26 4.89 -0.06
N LYS A 76 29.33 5.57 0.39
CA LYS A 76 29.50 5.96 1.79
C LYS A 76 28.41 6.95 2.24
N CYS A 77 28.13 7.98 1.45
CA CYS A 77 27.07 8.94 1.78
C CYS A 77 25.68 8.29 1.81
N TYR A 78 25.44 7.30 0.93
CA TYR A 78 24.21 6.52 0.98
C TYR A 78 24.14 5.66 2.24
N GLN A 79 25.23 4.97 2.58
CA GLN A 79 25.33 4.17 3.80
C GLN A 79 25.03 5.03 5.04
N GLU A 80 25.66 6.20 5.16
CA GLU A 80 25.41 7.12 6.28
C GLU A 80 23.93 7.51 6.39
N ALA A 81 23.26 7.75 5.26
CA ALA A 81 21.82 8.06 5.27
C ALA A 81 20.96 6.85 5.72
N ILE A 82 21.35 5.63 5.35
CA ILE A 82 20.69 4.38 5.76
C ILE A 82 20.92 4.09 7.25
N ASP A 83 22.13 4.33 7.76
CA ASP A 83 22.45 4.18 9.18
C ASP A 83 21.58 5.13 10.02
N LEU A 84 21.46 6.40 9.60
CA LEU A 84 20.57 7.39 10.24
C LEU A 84 19.10 7.01 10.15
N GLN A 85 18.67 6.38 9.04
CA GLN A 85 17.31 5.85 8.93
C GLN A 85 17.07 4.71 9.92
N THR A 86 18.04 3.83 10.08
CA THR A 86 17.98 2.71 11.03
C THR A 86 17.91 3.23 12.47
N GLU A 87 18.74 4.21 12.82
CA GLU A 87 18.68 4.90 14.11
C GLU A 87 17.30 5.51 14.35
N TYR A 88 16.75 6.24 13.36
CA TYR A 88 15.40 6.79 13.43
C TYR A 88 14.35 5.71 13.72
N PHE A 89 14.38 4.56 13.03
CA PHE A 89 13.39 3.50 13.24
C PHE A 89 13.51 2.85 14.62
N GLN A 90 14.72 2.66 15.13
CA GLN A 90 14.94 2.17 16.50
C GLN A 90 14.36 3.13 17.55
N LEU A 91 14.54 4.44 17.35
CA LEU A 91 13.94 5.47 18.20
C LEU A 91 12.40 5.50 18.07
N GLU A 92 11.85 5.25 16.89
CA GLU A 92 10.40 5.16 16.68
C GLU A 92 9.81 3.92 17.37
N GLU A 93 10.49 2.78 17.30
CA GLU A 93 10.08 1.54 17.96
C GLU A 93 10.12 1.64 19.50
N SER A 94 11.13 2.33 20.04
CA SER A 94 11.20 2.62 21.47
C SER A 94 10.10 3.58 21.96
N LYS A 95 9.38 4.21 21.03
CA LYS A 95 8.33 5.22 21.25
C LYS A 95 8.80 6.43 22.06
N ASN A 96 10.10 6.70 22.06
CA ASN A 96 10.69 7.84 22.77
C ASN A 96 10.56 9.12 21.94
N THR A 97 9.48 9.88 22.18
CA THR A 97 9.20 11.10 21.40
C THR A 97 10.26 12.18 21.62
N ASP A 98 10.83 12.31 22.82
CA ASP A 98 11.80 13.36 23.12
C ASP A 98 13.14 13.13 22.39
N GLU A 99 13.59 11.88 22.28
CA GLU A 99 14.78 11.54 21.50
C GLU A 99 14.56 11.75 20.00
N LEU A 100 13.38 11.41 19.47
CA LEU A 100 13.03 11.68 18.08
C LEU A 100 12.99 13.19 17.77
N ILE A 101 12.58 14.01 18.74
CA ILE A 101 12.61 15.46 18.60
C ILE A 101 14.05 15.99 18.60
N LYS A 102 14.92 15.47 19.48
CA LYS A 102 16.36 15.81 19.45
C LYS A 102 17.00 15.39 18.12
N PHE A 103 16.63 14.23 17.60
CA PHE A 103 17.07 13.76 16.29
C PHE A 103 16.65 14.75 15.19
N TYR A 104 15.39 15.21 15.20
CA TYR A 104 14.91 16.24 14.28
C TYR A 104 15.72 17.54 14.39
N GLU A 105 15.91 18.07 15.60
CA GLU A 105 16.65 19.31 15.85
C GLU A 105 18.10 19.21 15.37
N THR A 106 18.71 18.03 15.48
CA THR A 106 20.09 17.77 15.07
C THR A 106 20.23 17.72 13.54
N TYR A 107 19.32 17.02 12.85
CA TYR A 107 19.53 16.64 11.45
C TYR A 107 18.68 17.40 10.44
N ASN A 108 17.62 18.10 10.85
CA ASN A 108 16.68 18.75 9.92
C ASN A 108 17.37 19.74 8.95
N GLU A 109 18.12 20.71 9.48
CA GLU A 109 18.80 21.72 8.66
C GLU A 109 19.85 21.09 7.76
N GLN A 110 20.63 20.15 8.29
CA GLN A 110 21.65 19.42 7.55
C GLN A 110 21.04 18.63 6.38
N PHE A 111 19.97 17.89 6.63
CA PHE A 111 19.28 17.11 5.60
C PHE A 111 18.70 18.01 4.51
N ARG A 112 18.07 19.13 4.89
CA ARG A 112 17.53 20.10 3.93
C ARG A 112 18.64 20.69 3.06
N ALA A 113 19.75 21.13 3.67
CA ALA A 113 20.89 21.66 2.93
C ALA A 113 21.50 20.64 1.94
N MET A 114 21.64 19.38 2.37
CA MET A 114 22.15 18.31 1.50
C MET A 114 21.21 18.04 0.32
N ILE A 115 19.91 17.91 0.58
CA ILE A 115 18.89 17.71 -0.47
C ILE A 115 18.88 18.89 -1.45
N ASP A 116 18.94 20.12 -0.95
CA ASP A 116 18.88 21.35 -1.77
C ASP A 116 20.13 21.54 -2.64
N SER A 117 21.28 21.03 -2.21
CA SER A 117 22.54 21.13 -2.96
C SER A 117 22.66 20.13 -4.12
N SER A 118 21.78 19.13 -4.19
CA SER A 118 21.99 17.91 -4.99
C SER A 118 21.19 17.89 -6.30
N ILE A 119 21.75 18.54 -7.34
CA ILE A 119 21.12 18.62 -8.67
C ILE A 119 21.15 17.26 -9.40
N GLU A 120 22.23 16.49 -9.29
CA GLU A 120 22.39 15.20 -9.99
C GLU A 120 21.33 14.18 -9.55
N ASN A 121 21.10 14.05 -8.23
CA ASN A 121 20.13 13.10 -7.69
C ASN A 121 18.68 13.48 -8.02
N GLU A 122 18.40 14.78 -8.15
CA GLU A 122 17.06 15.25 -8.51
C GLU A 122 16.68 14.83 -9.94
N GLN A 123 17.64 14.84 -10.86
CA GLN A 123 17.46 14.49 -12.27
C GLN A 123 17.29 12.98 -12.53
N LEU A 124 17.65 12.12 -11.56
CA LEU A 124 17.47 10.67 -11.70
C LEU A 124 15.99 10.30 -11.94
N PRO A 125 15.70 9.31 -12.80
CA PRO A 125 14.38 8.72 -12.89
C PRO A 125 13.84 8.29 -11.51
N GLY A 126 12.54 8.39 -11.30
CA GLY A 126 11.94 8.18 -9.97
C GLY A 126 12.23 6.79 -9.36
N TYR A 127 12.34 5.76 -10.21
CA TYR A 127 12.66 4.40 -9.79
C TYR A 127 14.14 4.17 -9.43
N PHE A 128 15.04 5.09 -9.81
CA PHE A 128 16.44 5.10 -9.40
C PHE A 128 16.71 6.04 -8.24
N ARG A 129 15.95 7.13 -8.12
CA ARG A 129 16.11 8.13 -7.05
C ARG A 129 16.05 7.52 -5.65
N ARG A 130 15.36 6.39 -5.46
CA ARG A 130 15.35 5.64 -4.19
C ARG A 130 16.73 5.20 -3.70
N PHE A 131 17.70 5.06 -4.60
CA PHE A 131 19.10 4.73 -4.29
C PHE A 131 19.98 5.97 -4.11
N SER A 132 19.36 7.16 -3.92
CA SER A 132 20.08 8.39 -3.56
C SER A 132 19.96 8.66 -2.06
N PRO A 133 21.01 9.22 -1.42
CA PRO A 133 20.95 9.57 -0.01
C PRO A 133 19.87 10.63 0.27
N ASP A 134 19.58 11.48 -0.70
CA ASP A 134 18.59 12.55 -0.59
C ASP A 134 17.16 12.00 -0.50
N TYR A 135 16.87 10.90 -1.20
CA TYR A 135 15.61 10.20 -1.06
C TYR A 135 15.43 9.61 0.35
N VAL A 136 16.49 9.01 0.89
CA VAL A 136 16.48 8.43 2.25
C VAL A 136 16.25 9.54 3.28
N ARG A 137 16.98 10.66 3.18
CA ARG A 137 16.82 11.84 4.05
C ARG A 137 15.41 12.43 3.94
N ALA A 138 14.89 12.62 2.73
CA ALA A 138 13.53 13.12 2.53
C ALA A 138 12.46 12.19 3.12
N ARG A 139 12.70 10.87 3.08
CA ARG A 139 11.82 9.88 3.72
C ARG A 139 11.84 10.01 5.24
N ILE A 140 13.01 10.19 5.85
CA ILE A 140 13.15 10.44 7.30
C ILE A 140 12.41 11.74 7.68
N LEU A 141 12.68 12.84 6.98
CA LEU A 141 11.99 14.11 7.18
C LEU A 141 10.47 13.96 7.08
N SER A 142 9.98 13.20 6.09
CA SER A 142 8.56 12.90 5.94
C SER A 142 7.98 12.18 7.15
N SER A 143 8.70 11.23 7.75
CA SER A 143 8.24 10.53 8.96
C SER A 143 8.29 11.45 10.20
N LEU A 144 9.33 12.28 10.32
CA LEU A 144 9.46 13.27 11.39
C LEU A 144 8.32 14.29 11.43
N THR A 145 7.65 14.56 10.29
CA THR A 145 6.43 15.39 10.30
C THR A 145 5.38 14.88 11.28
N GLU A 146 5.22 13.56 11.44
CA GLU A 146 4.26 12.96 12.37
C GLU A 146 4.72 13.10 13.82
N ILE A 147 6.02 12.96 14.06
CA ILE A 147 6.63 13.11 15.38
C ILE A 147 6.45 14.53 15.90
N LEU A 148 6.72 15.54 15.08
CA LEU A 148 6.49 16.95 15.44
C LEU A 148 5.05 17.20 15.89
N GLN A 149 4.08 16.51 15.28
CA GLN A 149 2.67 16.66 15.62
C GLN A 149 2.29 15.94 16.92
N ARG A 150 2.90 14.78 17.21
CA ARG A 150 2.77 14.11 18.51
C ARG A 150 3.32 15.02 19.62
N ALA A 151 4.42 15.72 19.34
CA ALA A 151 5.03 16.72 20.21
C ALA A 151 4.31 18.10 20.21
N ARG A 152 3.20 18.26 19.48
CA ARG A 152 2.43 19.51 19.35
C ARG A 152 3.22 20.70 18.76
N ARG A 153 4.33 20.45 18.06
CA ARG A 153 5.13 21.44 17.31
C ARG A 153 4.53 21.63 15.92
N TYR A 154 3.30 22.16 15.88
CA TYR A 154 2.50 22.23 14.65
C TYR A 154 3.07 23.18 13.60
N ASP A 155 3.65 24.31 14.01
CA ASP A 155 4.22 25.31 13.09
C ASP A 155 5.41 24.74 12.31
N GLU A 156 6.30 24.04 13.01
CA GLU A 156 7.46 23.36 12.39
C GLU A 156 7.02 22.18 11.52
N SER A 157 5.96 21.46 11.92
CA SER A 157 5.37 20.42 11.08
C SER A 157 4.82 20.99 9.78
N ILE A 158 4.15 22.15 9.83
CA ILE A 158 3.65 22.85 8.63
C ILE A 158 4.82 23.24 7.74
N GLU A 159 5.86 23.87 8.28
CA GLU A 159 7.04 24.27 7.50
C GLU A 159 7.71 23.08 6.82
N LEU A 160 7.90 21.98 7.55
CA LEU A 160 8.53 20.78 7.02
C LEU A 160 7.68 20.12 5.93
N ILE A 161 6.35 20.05 6.11
CA ILE A 161 5.45 19.52 5.08
C ILE A 161 5.50 20.40 3.83
N GLN A 162 5.47 21.74 3.97
CA GLN A 162 5.58 22.67 2.84
C GLN A 162 6.91 22.50 2.10
N TYR A 163 8.01 22.35 2.82
CA TYR A 163 9.32 22.05 2.22
C TYR A 163 9.28 20.76 1.38
N LEU A 164 8.74 19.66 1.95
CA LEU A 164 8.63 18.38 1.26
C LEU A 164 7.68 18.41 0.05
N LEU A 165 6.65 19.26 0.09
CA LEU A 165 5.74 19.49 -1.04
C LEU A 165 6.42 20.30 -2.16
N ASN A 166 7.31 21.23 -1.83
CA ASN A 166 8.13 21.96 -2.80
C ASN A 166 9.21 21.08 -3.45
N ARG A 167 9.67 20.03 -2.75
CA ARG A 167 10.63 19.03 -3.26
C ARG A 167 9.92 17.77 -3.77
N ALA A 168 9.02 17.96 -4.74
CA ALA A 168 8.10 16.93 -5.22
C ALA A 168 8.78 15.63 -5.67
N ASN A 169 10.01 15.71 -6.18
CA ASN A 169 10.76 14.58 -6.74
C ASN A 169 11.05 13.47 -5.72
N TYR A 170 11.20 13.80 -4.43
CA TYR A 170 11.54 12.82 -3.39
C TYR A 170 10.32 12.27 -2.64
N SER A 171 9.15 12.91 -2.81
CA SER A 171 7.94 12.62 -2.02
C SER A 171 6.71 12.27 -2.88
N ARG A 172 6.86 12.04 -4.20
CA ARG A 172 5.74 11.83 -5.17
C ARG A 172 4.64 10.90 -4.65
N HIS A 173 5.00 9.72 -4.15
CA HIS A 173 4.03 8.72 -3.66
C HIS A 173 3.35 9.08 -2.33
N ARG A 174 3.84 10.11 -1.62
CA ARG A 174 3.30 10.58 -0.33
C ARG A 174 2.56 11.92 -0.45
N ARG A 175 2.48 12.52 -1.64
CA ARG A 175 1.93 13.88 -1.81
C ARG A 175 0.50 13.99 -1.29
N GLY A 176 -0.37 13.03 -1.60
CA GLY A 176 -1.73 13.00 -1.06
C GLY A 176 -1.79 12.94 0.47
N LYS A 177 -0.92 12.15 1.12
CA LYS A 177 -0.78 12.10 2.58
C LYS A 177 -0.29 13.44 3.15
N LEU A 178 0.73 14.04 2.54
CA LEU A 178 1.32 15.32 2.96
C LEU A 178 0.30 16.46 2.86
N TRP A 179 -0.40 16.59 1.74
CA TRP A 179 -1.46 17.60 1.55
C TRP A 179 -2.61 17.42 2.54
N ASN A 180 -3.13 16.20 2.69
CA ASN A 180 -4.18 15.92 3.68
C ASN A 180 -3.72 16.28 5.10
N ARG A 181 -2.45 16.02 5.43
CA ARG A 181 -1.90 16.34 6.74
C ARG A 181 -1.75 17.85 6.94
N LEU A 182 -1.23 18.57 5.95
CA LEU A 182 -1.12 20.04 5.99
C LEU A 182 -2.49 20.69 6.20
N ALA A 183 -3.48 20.30 5.40
CA ALA A 183 -4.84 20.80 5.51
C ALA A 183 -5.46 20.50 6.88
N LEU A 184 -5.24 19.30 7.42
CA LEU A 184 -5.71 18.91 8.75
C LEU A 184 -5.08 19.78 9.87
N ILE A 185 -3.78 20.05 9.79
CA ILE A 185 -3.10 20.83 10.83
C ILE A 185 -3.57 22.29 10.79
N GLN A 186 -3.65 22.87 9.59
CA GLN A 186 -4.12 24.25 9.38
C GLN A 186 -5.57 24.44 9.86
N GLU A 187 -6.44 23.46 9.62
CA GLU A 187 -7.83 23.53 10.09
C GLU A 187 -7.93 23.54 11.62
N ASN A 188 -7.17 22.68 12.30
CA ASN A 188 -7.40 22.40 13.73
C ASN A 188 -6.49 23.18 14.68
N TYR A 189 -5.29 23.57 14.24
CA TYR A 189 -4.25 24.10 15.14
C TYR A 189 -3.80 25.53 14.79
N VAL A 190 -4.03 26.01 13.57
CA VAL A 190 -3.72 27.40 13.20
C VAL A 190 -4.83 28.34 13.67
N LYS A 191 -4.51 29.19 14.65
CA LYS A 191 -5.49 30.08 15.30
C LYS A 191 -6.00 31.19 14.39
N THR A 192 -5.13 31.77 13.57
CA THR A 192 -5.46 32.94 12.73
C THR A 192 -5.56 32.51 11.28
N ASN A 193 -6.73 32.70 10.66
CA ASN A 193 -7.00 32.35 9.26
C ASN A 193 -6.77 30.87 8.90
N GLY A 194 -6.76 29.95 9.88
CA GLY A 194 -6.49 28.51 9.64
C GLY A 194 -7.44 27.87 8.63
N HIS A 195 -8.74 28.19 8.69
CA HIS A 195 -9.71 27.71 7.69
C HIS A 195 -9.38 28.21 6.27
N GLN A 196 -8.94 29.47 6.13
CA GLN A 196 -8.58 30.02 4.83
C GLN A 196 -7.32 29.37 4.27
N GLN A 197 -6.31 29.18 5.13
CA GLN A 197 -5.08 28.49 4.75
C GLN A 197 -5.35 27.04 4.34
N CYS A 198 -6.22 26.35 5.07
CA CYS A 198 -6.69 24.99 4.75
C CYS A 198 -7.36 24.94 3.38
N LEU A 199 -8.27 25.87 3.08
CA LEU A 199 -8.94 25.93 1.77
C LEU A 199 -7.96 26.21 0.62
N ASN A 200 -7.01 27.13 0.80
CA ASN A 200 -5.97 27.40 -0.18
C ASN A 200 -5.07 26.15 -0.40
N THR A 201 -4.74 25.46 0.69
CA THR A 201 -3.94 24.22 0.64
C THR A 201 -4.68 23.11 -0.09
N ILE A 202 -5.98 22.96 0.14
CA ILE A 202 -6.81 21.99 -0.60
C ILE A 202 -6.84 22.35 -2.09
N TYR A 203 -6.99 23.64 -2.41
CA TYR A 203 -6.98 24.10 -3.80
C TYR A 203 -5.67 23.78 -4.53
N ASP A 204 -4.52 24.01 -3.89
CA ASP A 204 -3.21 23.66 -4.46
C ASP A 204 -3.03 22.14 -4.57
N ALA A 205 -3.51 21.38 -3.58
CA ALA A 205 -3.48 19.92 -3.59
C ALA A 205 -4.30 19.31 -4.73
N LEU A 206 -5.43 19.91 -5.13
CA LEU A 206 -6.26 19.40 -6.23
C LEU A 206 -5.68 19.68 -7.62
N LYS A 207 -4.75 20.64 -7.73
CA LYS A 207 -3.97 20.87 -8.96
C LYS A 207 -2.80 19.92 -9.12
N ASP A 208 -2.44 19.21 -8.07
CA ASP A 208 -1.27 18.37 -8.03
C ASP A 208 -1.56 17.00 -8.65
N PRO A 209 -0.93 16.65 -9.78
CA PRO A 209 -1.25 15.42 -10.53
C PRO A 209 -0.85 14.14 -9.78
N TYR A 210 -0.07 14.26 -8.70
CA TYR A 210 0.38 13.12 -7.90
C TYR A 210 -0.55 12.82 -6.71
N VAL A 211 -1.57 13.65 -6.47
CA VAL A 211 -2.59 13.38 -5.44
C VAL A 211 -3.60 12.39 -6.00
N LYS A 212 -3.66 11.21 -5.39
CA LYS A 212 -4.47 10.09 -5.87
C LYS A 212 -5.93 10.23 -5.41
N LEU A 213 -6.85 9.57 -6.11
CA LEU A 213 -8.31 9.75 -5.93
C LEU A 213 -8.78 9.62 -4.48
N GLY A 214 -8.34 8.60 -3.74
CA GLY A 214 -8.73 8.46 -2.32
C GLY A 214 -8.27 9.65 -1.46
N ASP A 215 -7.09 10.20 -1.73
CA ASP A 215 -6.59 11.38 -1.01
C ASP A 215 -7.31 12.67 -1.47
N ARG A 216 -7.66 12.78 -2.77
CA ARG A 216 -8.48 13.88 -3.31
C ARG A 216 -9.88 13.89 -2.68
N LEU A 217 -10.52 12.72 -2.55
CA LEU A 217 -11.83 12.59 -1.92
C LEU A 217 -11.82 13.12 -0.47
N SER A 218 -10.81 12.75 0.32
CA SER A 218 -10.63 13.25 1.69
C SER A 218 -10.48 14.78 1.75
N LEU A 219 -9.73 15.38 0.83
CA LEU A 219 -9.57 16.84 0.72
C LEU A 219 -10.89 17.52 0.32
N CYS A 220 -11.59 16.98 -0.66
CA CYS A 220 -12.89 17.48 -1.13
C CYS A 220 -13.96 17.44 -0.02
N GLU A 221 -14.04 16.35 0.75
CA GLU A 221 -14.95 16.26 1.89
C GLU A 221 -14.65 17.29 2.98
N ARG A 222 -13.35 17.52 3.26
CA ARG A 222 -12.91 18.53 4.24
C ARG A 222 -13.34 19.91 3.80
N ALA A 223 -13.08 20.28 2.55
CA ALA A 223 -13.47 21.57 2.03
C ALA A 223 -14.99 21.75 1.96
N ARG A 224 -15.77 20.71 1.65
CA ARG A 224 -17.24 20.75 1.73
C ARG A 224 -17.74 21.07 3.14
N LYS A 225 -17.18 20.39 4.15
CA LYS A 225 -17.49 20.64 5.58
C LYS A 225 -17.14 22.08 5.97
N LEU A 226 -15.99 22.58 5.54
CA LEU A 226 -15.58 23.96 5.81
C LEU A 226 -16.46 25.00 5.10
N TYR A 227 -16.82 24.78 3.85
CA TYR A 227 -17.66 25.70 3.06
C TYR A 227 -19.08 25.84 3.61
N SER A 228 -19.62 24.78 4.22
CA SER A 228 -20.91 24.84 4.91
C SER A 228 -20.95 25.88 6.04
N ARG A 229 -19.78 26.30 6.57
CA ARG A 229 -19.66 27.25 7.68
C ARG A 229 -19.72 28.71 7.17
N PRO A 230 -20.62 29.57 7.67
CA PRO A 230 -20.81 30.94 7.15
C PRO A 230 -19.54 31.81 7.14
N LYS A 231 -18.68 31.69 8.17
CA LYS A 231 -17.44 32.46 8.29
C LYS A 231 -16.36 32.10 7.24
N SER A 232 -16.51 30.96 6.58
CA SER A 232 -15.53 30.43 5.62
C SER A 232 -15.94 30.62 4.15
N ARG A 233 -17.09 31.26 3.87
CA ARG A 233 -17.64 31.43 2.51
C ARG A 233 -16.96 32.53 1.68
N GLY A 234 -16.08 33.34 2.29
CA GLY A 234 -15.63 34.62 1.73
C GLY A 234 -14.53 34.56 0.65
N VAL A 235 -13.89 33.43 0.38
CA VAL A 235 -12.70 33.40 -0.50
C VAL A 235 -12.63 32.11 -1.33
N LEU A 236 -12.44 32.26 -2.65
CA LEU A 236 -11.93 31.32 -3.68
C LEU A 236 -12.48 29.88 -3.77
N VAL A 237 -13.51 29.52 -3.01
CA VAL A 237 -14.09 28.17 -3.09
C VAL A 237 -15.20 28.08 -4.14
N ALA A 238 -15.88 29.19 -4.46
CA ALA A 238 -17.04 29.19 -5.36
C ALA A 238 -16.74 28.68 -6.79
N ASP A 239 -15.58 29.03 -7.37
CA ASP A 239 -15.22 28.60 -8.73
C ASP A 239 -14.91 27.09 -8.78
N TRP A 240 -14.29 26.53 -7.74
CA TRP A 240 -13.98 25.10 -7.63
C TRP A 240 -15.21 24.27 -7.24
N ILE A 241 -16.06 24.75 -6.33
CA ILE A 241 -17.37 24.11 -6.03
C ILE A 241 -18.15 23.89 -7.30
N ASN A 242 -17.98 24.76 -8.29
CA ASN A 242 -18.71 24.71 -9.55
C ASN A 242 -18.10 23.81 -10.62
N ASN A 243 -16.86 23.31 -10.44
CA ASN A 243 -16.24 22.37 -11.37
C ASN A 243 -16.95 20.99 -11.30
N GLU A 244 -17.48 20.52 -12.43
CA GLU A 244 -18.28 19.29 -12.50
C GLU A 244 -17.49 18.03 -12.14
N ASP A 245 -16.22 17.92 -12.54
CA ASP A 245 -15.37 16.75 -12.25
C ASP A 245 -15.14 16.58 -10.74
N GLU A 246 -14.98 17.69 -10.02
CA GLU A 246 -14.78 17.68 -8.57
C GLU A 246 -16.11 17.53 -7.82
N LYS A 247 -17.22 18.05 -8.36
CA LYS A 247 -18.57 17.78 -7.83
C LYS A 247 -18.95 16.31 -7.91
N LEU A 248 -18.55 15.61 -8.98
CA LEU A 248 -18.77 14.17 -9.13
C LEU A 248 -18.10 13.40 -7.99
N MET A 249 -16.89 13.80 -7.58
CA MET A 249 -16.23 13.22 -6.40
C MET A 249 -16.97 13.49 -5.08
N TRP A 250 -17.87 14.47 -5.01
CA TRP A 250 -18.59 14.80 -3.77
C TRP A 250 -19.81 13.91 -3.53
N ASN A 251 -20.32 13.28 -4.59
CA ASN A 251 -21.55 12.51 -4.58
C ASN A 251 -21.31 11.06 -5.00
N ILE A 252 -20.20 10.48 -4.54
CA ILE A 252 -19.98 9.03 -4.69
C ILE A 252 -21.11 8.32 -3.93
N PRO A 253 -21.95 7.53 -4.62
CA PRO A 253 -23.02 6.79 -3.97
C PRO A 253 -22.42 5.83 -2.96
N MET A 254 -23.05 5.71 -1.79
CA MET A 254 -22.61 4.73 -0.82
C MET A 254 -22.92 3.32 -1.35
N PRO A 255 -21.96 2.39 -1.23
CA PRO A 255 -22.16 1.00 -1.66
C PRO A 255 -23.28 0.35 -0.84
N THR A 256 -23.87 -0.71 -1.40
CA THR A 256 -24.83 -1.55 -0.68
C THR A 256 -24.19 -2.07 0.60
N GLU A 257 -24.91 -2.00 1.72
CA GLU A 257 -24.46 -2.57 3.00
C GLU A 257 -25.36 -3.74 3.38
N ILE A 258 -24.74 -4.85 3.81
CA ILE A 258 -25.43 -5.98 4.43
C ILE A 258 -24.98 -6.13 5.88
N GLU A 259 -25.81 -6.72 6.74
CA GLU A 259 -25.45 -7.03 8.11
C GLU A 259 -25.35 -8.54 8.32
N VAL A 260 -24.19 -8.99 8.81
CA VAL A 260 -23.93 -10.39 9.18
C VAL A 260 -23.71 -10.48 10.67
N THR A 261 -24.44 -11.36 11.33
CA THR A 261 -24.32 -11.55 12.78
C THR A 261 -23.42 -12.74 13.12
N GLY A 262 -22.39 -12.53 13.92
CA GLY A 262 -21.50 -13.57 14.42
C GLY A 262 -21.64 -13.77 15.93
N ARG A 263 -21.46 -15.00 16.43
CA ARG A 263 -21.37 -15.23 17.88
C ARG A 263 -19.97 -14.87 18.37
N LEU A 264 -19.91 -13.88 19.26
CA LEU A 264 -18.67 -13.36 19.81
C LEU A 264 -18.19 -14.21 20.99
N ILE A 265 -16.88 -14.39 21.12
CA ILE A 265 -16.25 -14.90 22.33
C ILE A 265 -15.77 -13.72 23.16
N ALA A 266 -16.10 -13.70 24.45
CA ALA A 266 -15.54 -12.73 25.37
C ALA A 266 -14.02 -12.92 25.43
N ASN A 267 -13.27 -11.95 24.89
CA ASN A 267 -11.82 -11.99 24.93
C ASN A 267 -11.32 -11.82 26.37
N ASP A 268 -10.43 -12.71 26.80
CA ASP A 268 -9.47 -12.39 27.86
C ASP A 268 -8.54 -11.29 27.33
N ALA A 269 -8.20 -10.30 28.17
CA ALA A 269 -7.65 -9.00 27.77
C ALA A 269 -6.28 -9.04 27.05
N ARG A 270 -5.73 -10.23 26.78
CA ARG A 270 -4.42 -10.46 26.17
C ARG A 270 -4.46 -10.69 24.66
N MET A 271 -5.61 -10.95 24.05
CA MET A 271 -5.67 -11.43 22.65
C MET A 271 -5.90 -10.37 21.56
N GLY A 272 -6.22 -9.12 21.90
CA GLY A 272 -6.18 -7.96 20.98
C GLY A 272 -7.17 -7.92 19.80
N LYS A 273 -7.44 -9.04 19.12
CA LYS A 273 -8.37 -9.16 17.98
C LYS A 273 -9.67 -9.86 18.39
N VAL A 274 -10.79 -9.34 17.88
CA VAL A 274 -12.14 -9.88 18.09
C VAL A 274 -12.25 -11.23 17.38
N THR A 275 -12.62 -12.28 18.12
CA THR A 275 -12.73 -13.65 17.58
C THR A 275 -14.18 -14.12 17.59
N TYR A 276 -14.62 -14.73 16.49
CA TYR A 276 -15.96 -15.27 16.29
C TYR A 276 -15.93 -16.79 16.23
N THR A 277 -17.08 -17.42 16.47
CA THR A 277 -17.25 -18.86 16.25
C THR A 277 -18.05 -19.14 14.98
N ILE A 278 -17.55 -20.04 14.15
CA ILE A 278 -18.30 -20.70 13.08
C ILE A 278 -18.47 -22.17 13.43
N GLN A 279 -19.58 -22.77 12.98
CA GLN A 279 -19.80 -24.20 13.09
C GLN A 279 -19.37 -24.86 11.78
N ASP A 280 -18.50 -25.86 11.86
CA ASP A 280 -18.07 -26.62 10.69
C ASP A 280 -19.28 -27.37 10.11
N PRO A 281 -19.58 -27.21 8.80
CA PRO A 281 -20.71 -27.88 8.17
C PRO A 281 -20.61 -29.42 8.14
N VAL A 282 -19.40 -29.97 8.25
CA VAL A 282 -19.12 -31.41 8.06
C VAL A 282 -19.28 -32.18 9.36
N ASP A 283 -18.65 -31.73 10.45
CA ASP A 283 -18.63 -32.44 11.73
C ASP A 283 -19.36 -31.70 12.87
N GLY A 284 -19.83 -30.48 12.61
CA GLY A 284 -20.53 -29.66 13.59
C GLY A 284 -19.62 -29.07 14.68
N SER A 285 -18.29 -29.22 14.55
CA SER A 285 -17.32 -28.66 15.48
C SER A 285 -17.33 -27.14 15.47
N ILE A 286 -17.00 -26.53 16.62
CA ILE A 286 -16.90 -25.08 16.73
C ILE A 286 -15.47 -24.67 16.41
N GLN A 287 -15.30 -23.87 15.37
CA GLN A 287 -14.02 -23.30 14.97
C GLN A 287 -13.97 -21.80 15.28
N PHE A 288 -12.79 -21.34 15.66
CA PHE A 288 -12.50 -19.92 15.92
C PHE A 288 -12.06 -19.26 14.63
N CYS A 289 -12.59 -18.06 14.35
CA CYS A 289 -12.32 -17.36 13.10
C CYS A 289 -12.26 -15.83 13.31
N ASN A 290 -11.63 -15.16 12.35
CA ASN A 290 -11.67 -13.69 12.26
C ASN A 290 -12.97 -13.22 11.57
N VAL A 291 -13.12 -11.90 11.46
CA VAL A 291 -14.33 -11.28 10.90
C VAL A 291 -14.51 -11.60 9.42
N GLU A 292 -13.40 -11.72 8.69
CA GLU A 292 -13.35 -11.98 7.25
C GLU A 292 -13.76 -13.43 6.93
N GLN A 293 -13.28 -14.40 7.72
CA GLN A 293 -13.68 -15.81 7.61
C GLN A 293 -15.16 -16.02 7.93
N LEU A 294 -15.70 -15.30 8.91
CA LEU A 294 -17.13 -15.32 9.21
C LEU A 294 -17.95 -14.82 8.01
N ALA A 295 -17.53 -13.71 7.39
CA ALA A 295 -18.18 -13.18 6.20
C ALA A 295 -18.10 -14.17 5.03
N ILE A 296 -16.94 -14.79 4.74
CA ILE A 296 -16.80 -15.84 3.72
C ILE A 296 -17.80 -16.98 3.97
N GLN A 297 -17.95 -17.42 5.22
CA GLN A 297 -18.90 -18.49 5.57
C GLN A 297 -20.35 -18.09 5.31
N HIS A 298 -20.71 -16.83 5.55
CA HIS A 298 -22.03 -16.30 5.20
C HIS A 298 -22.27 -16.37 3.69
N TYR A 299 -21.35 -15.84 2.87
CA TYR A 299 -21.49 -15.89 1.42
C TYR A 299 -21.56 -17.32 0.87
N ARG A 300 -20.83 -18.24 1.50
CA ARG A 300 -20.83 -19.65 1.13
C ARG A 300 -22.15 -20.35 1.42
N THR A 301 -22.77 -20.05 2.54
CA THR A 301 -23.94 -20.80 3.04
C THR A 301 -25.28 -20.13 2.72
N GLN A 302 -25.31 -18.81 2.54
CA GLN A 302 -26.55 -18.04 2.38
C GLN A 302 -26.68 -17.38 1.00
N GLU A 303 -25.55 -17.03 0.34
CA GLU A 303 -25.54 -16.21 -0.89
C GLU A 303 -25.07 -16.98 -2.15
N ASP A 304 -24.85 -18.30 -2.03
CA ASP A 304 -24.44 -19.18 -3.14
C ASP A 304 -23.09 -18.77 -3.78
N TYR A 305 -22.10 -18.46 -2.95
CA TYR A 305 -20.70 -18.29 -3.36
C TYR A 305 -19.81 -19.39 -2.74
N PRO A 306 -19.66 -20.56 -3.40
CA PRO A 306 -18.97 -21.71 -2.82
C PRO A 306 -17.47 -21.48 -2.56
N TYR A 307 -16.87 -20.47 -3.19
CA TYR A 307 -15.47 -20.09 -3.04
C TYR A 307 -15.32 -18.65 -2.54
N GLY A 308 -14.31 -18.40 -1.71
CA GLY A 308 -13.99 -17.08 -1.19
C GLY A 308 -12.56 -17.00 -0.67
N ILE A 309 -11.91 -15.87 -0.89
CA ILE A 309 -10.55 -15.59 -0.44
C ILE A 309 -10.52 -14.21 0.25
N HIS A 310 -9.79 -14.13 1.36
CA HIS A 310 -9.42 -12.87 2.02
C HIS A 310 -8.01 -12.48 1.60
N SER A 311 -7.87 -11.36 0.91
CA SER A 311 -6.60 -11.01 0.24
C SER A 311 -6.36 -9.54 -0.05
N GLU A 312 -7.34 -8.67 0.24
CA GLU A 312 -7.25 -7.25 -0.09
C GLU A 312 -6.83 -7.04 -1.56
N GLY A 313 -5.96 -6.06 -1.85
CA GLY A 313 -5.46 -5.79 -3.20
C GLY A 313 -4.62 -6.91 -3.84
N ALA A 314 -4.23 -7.96 -3.10
CA ALA A 314 -3.47 -9.06 -3.67
C ALA A 314 -4.27 -9.87 -4.70
N ILE A 315 -5.61 -9.92 -4.60
CA ILE A 315 -6.45 -10.64 -5.57
C ILE A 315 -6.32 -10.07 -6.97
N ILE A 316 -6.54 -8.77 -7.15
CA ILE A 316 -6.41 -8.13 -8.47
C ILE A 316 -4.97 -8.17 -8.94
N ARG A 317 -4.01 -7.97 -8.02
CA ARG A 317 -2.59 -8.06 -8.37
C ARG A 317 -2.24 -9.44 -8.93
N THR A 318 -2.83 -10.51 -8.39
CA THR A 318 -2.64 -11.87 -8.89
C THR A 318 -3.44 -12.14 -10.17
N LEU A 319 -4.75 -11.86 -10.19
CA LEU A 319 -5.61 -12.17 -11.34
C LEU A 319 -5.21 -11.36 -12.58
N ILE A 320 -5.10 -10.04 -12.44
CA ILE A 320 -4.70 -9.16 -13.55
C ILE A 320 -3.20 -9.33 -13.82
N GLY A 321 -2.35 -9.38 -12.79
CA GLY A 321 -0.91 -9.57 -12.99
C GLY A 321 -0.59 -10.85 -13.78
N LEU A 322 -1.30 -11.95 -13.53
CA LEU A 322 -1.15 -13.20 -14.28
C LEU A 322 -1.32 -13.00 -15.78
N LEU A 323 -2.32 -12.21 -16.20
CA LEU A 323 -2.64 -11.97 -17.60
C LEU A 323 -1.59 -11.13 -18.35
N PHE A 324 -0.60 -10.58 -17.63
CA PHE A 324 0.44 -9.69 -18.17
C PHE A 324 1.85 -10.10 -17.75
N LEU A 325 2.06 -11.25 -17.10
CA LEU A 325 3.37 -11.66 -16.59
C LEU A 325 4.45 -11.69 -17.67
N ASP A 326 4.12 -12.19 -18.85
CA ASP A 326 5.02 -12.17 -20.00
C ASP A 326 5.40 -10.74 -20.40
N LEU A 327 4.47 -9.79 -20.42
CA LEU A 327 4.81 -8.38 -20.70
C LEU A 327 5.63 -7.73 -19.58
N ILE A 328 5.39 -8.12 -18.33
CA ILE A 328 6.15 -7.65 -17.16
C ILE A 328 7.58 -8.19 -17.19
N TYR A 329 7.77 -9.45 -17.58
CA TYR A 329 9.05 -10.18 -17.47
C TYR A 329 9.89 -10.24 -18.74
N THR A 330 9.27 -10.19 -19.93
CA THR A 330 9.98 -10.44 -21.20
C THR A 330 10.34 -9.18 -21.97
N LEU A 331 9.65 -8.05 -21.74
CA LEU A 331 9.97 -6.82 -22.45
C LEU A 331 11.30 -6.24 -21.94
N PRO A 332 12.35 -6.22 -22.78
CA PRO A 332 13.67 -5.82 -22.34
C PRO A 332 13.65 -4.32 -22.05
N THR A 333 13.84 -3.99 -20.79
CA THR A 333 14.31 -2.68 -20.37
C THR A 333 15.53 -2.95 -19.50
N PRO A 334 16.72 -3.09 -20.10
CA PRO A 334 17.93 -3.51 -19.40
C PRO A 334 18.11 -2.75 -18.09
N ASP A 335 17.92 -1.42 -18.13
CA ASP A 335 18.07 -0.52 -16.98
C ASP A 335 17.10 -0.76 -15.81
N LEU A 336 16.09 -1.61 -15.95
CA LEU A 336 15.05 -1.82 -14.93
C LEU A 336 15.23 -3.13 -14.14
N LEU A 337 16.28 -3.91 -14.44
CA LEU A 337 16.70 -5.10 -13.70
C LEU A 337 18.16 -4.97 -13.31
N ILE A 338 18.41 -4.49 -12.09
CA ILE A 338 19.75 -4.22 -11.56
C ILE A 338 20.14 -5.17 -10.43
N ASP A 339 19.21 -6.03 -9.99
CA ASP A 339 19.38 -7.00 -8.91
C ASP A 339 18.65 -8.30 -9.28
N ILE A 340 19.36 -9.42 -9.18
CA ILE A 340 18.85 -10.76 -9.51
C ILE A 340 17.62 -11.13 -8.67
N PHE A 341 17.49 -10.56 -7.47
CA PHE A 341 16.39 -10.86 -6.55
C PHE A 341 15.18 -9.94 -6.72
N GLN A 342 15.18 -9.07 -7.74
CA GLN A 342 13.98 -8.31 -8.10
C GLN A 342 12.83 -9.26 -8.39
N THR A 343 11.69 -9.03 -7.75
CA THR A 343 10.43 -9.74 -8.06
C THR A 343 9.66 -9.04 -9.17
N GLU A 344 10.02 -7.79 -9.45
CA GLU A 344 9.37 -6.87 -10.36
C GLU A 344 10.37 -5.88 -10.99
N PRO A 345 10.10 -5.34 -12.20
CA PRO A 345 10.90 -4.26 -12.78
C PRO A 345 10.96 -3.04 -11.86
N LEU A 346 12.06 -2.28 -11.88
CA LEU A 346 12.20 -1.09 -11.04
C LEU A 346 11.09 -0.05 -11.25
N ASP A 347 10.60 0.08 -12.48
CA ASP A 347 9.53 1.02 -12.84
C ASP A 347 8.13 0.47 -12.54
N PHE A 348 7.97 -0.81 -12.18
CA PHE A 348 6.68 -1.50 -12.07
C PHE A 348 5.69 -0.82 -11.12
N GLN A 349 6.16 -0.12 -10.08
CA GLN A 349 5.31 0.64 -9.16
C GLN A 349 5.32 2.16 -9.44
N THR A 350 5.57 2.57 -10.68
CA THR A 350 5.65 3.96 -11.08
C THR A 350 4.79 4.24 -12.32
N ASP A 351 4.42 5.50 -12.52
CA ASP A 351 3.69 5.92 -13.72
C ASP A 351 4.48 5.68 -15.02
N ALA A 352 5.79 5.37 -14.93
CA ALA A 352 6.63 5.08 -16.09
C ALA A 352 6.37 3.69 -16.68
N PHE A 353 5.92 2.70 -15.88
CA PHE A 353 5.72 1.33 -16.36
C PHE A 353 4.70 1.24 -17.49
N TYR A 354 3.53 1.84 -17.29
CA TYR A 354 2.50 1.87 -18.34
C TYR A 354 2.94 2.71 -19.52
N LYS A 355 3.52 3.90 -19.29
CA LYS A 355 3.97 4.80 -20.36
C LYS A 355 5.01 4.19 -21.27
N SER A 356 5.94 3.39 -20.73
CA SER A 356 7.00 2.75 -21.53
C SER A 356 6.52 1.52 -22.30
N ARG A 357 5.36 0.95 -21.93
CA ARG A 357 4.80 -0.29 -22.49
C ARG A 357 3.37 -0.12 -22.99
N GLN A 358 2.94 1.12 -23.24
CA GLN A 358 1.54 1.46 -23.47
C GLN A 358 0.97 0.65 -24.64
N SER A 359 1.66 0.64 -25.78
CA SER A 359 1.20 -0.09 -26.97
C SER A 359 1.00 -1.59 -26.69
N GLN A 360 1.94 -2.24 -26.01
CA GLN A 360 1.87 -3.67 -25.74
C GLN A 360 0.79 -4.01 -24.71
N ILE A 361 0.63 -3.16 -23.68
CA ILE A 361 -0.40 -3.33 -22.66
C ILE A 361 -1.78 -3.11 -23.28
N ASP A 362 -1.98 -2.05 -24.07
CA ASP A 362 -3.25 -1.73 -24.72
C ASP A 362 -3.64 -2.81 -25.76
N GLU A 363 -2.67 -3.36 -26.49
CA GLU A 363 -2.88 -4.49 -27.40
C GLU A 363 -3.29 -5.75 -26.62
N ARG A 364 -2.62 -6.07 -25.51
CA ARG A 364 -3.01 -7.21 -24.65
C ARG A 364 -4.41 -7.02 -24.09
N ILE A 365 -4.76 -5.84 -23.59
CA ILE A 365 -6.11 -5.53 -23.11
C ILE A 365 -7.12 -5.80 -24.23
N SER A 366 -6.87 -5.30 -25.44
CA SER A 366 -7.74 -5.50 -26.61
C SER A 366 -7.88 -6.99 -26.99
N HIS A 367 -6.82 -7.79 -26.82
CA HIS A 367 -6.82 -9.22 -27.08
C HIS A 367 -7.68 -10.02 -26.07
N LEU A 368 -7.79 -9.56 -24.82
CA LEU A 368 -8.59 -10.19 -23.76
C LEU A 368 -10.11 -9.97 -23.94
N ASN A 369 -10.62 -10.11 -25.17
CA ASN A 369 -11.99 -9.81 -25.58
C ASN A 369 -12.97 -11.01 -25.47
N SER A 370 -12.48 -12.20 -25.13
CA SER A 370 -13.28 -13.42 -24.97
C SER A 370 -12.80 -14.27 -23.78
N GLU A 371 -13.70 -15.10 -23.22
CA GLU A 371 -13.35 -16.07 -22.15
C GLU A 371 -12.22 -17.01 -22.58
N GLU A 372 -12.22 -17.41 -23.86
CA GLU A 372 -11.18 -18.28 -24.45
C GLU A 372 -9.80 -17.61 -24.46
N ASN A 373 -9.70 -16.37 -24.93
CA ASN A 373 -8.43 -15.64 -24.97
C ASN A 373 -7.89 -15.38 -23.56
N ILE A 374 -8.76 -15.05 -22.61
CA ILE A 374 -8.38 -14.86 -21.20
C ILE A 374 -7.83 -16.16 -20.62
N GLN A 375 -8.51 -17.28 -20.86
CA GLN A 375 -8.09 -18.58 -20.37
C GLN A 375 -6.75 -19.00 -20.99
N ASP A 376 -6.56 -18.84 -22.31
CA ASP A 376 -5.32 -19.19 -23.01
C ASP A 376 -4.12 -18.42 -22.44
N VAL A 377 -4.26 -17.09 -22.29
CA VAL A 377 -3.21 -16.24 -21.70
C VAL A 377 -2.92 -16.65 -20.25
N ALA A 378 -3.95 -16.86 -19.44
CA ALA A 378 -3.80 -17.23 -18.04
C ALA A 378 -3.11 -18.60 -17.88
N GLU A 379 -3.50 -19.59 -18.68
CA GLU A 379 -2.90 -20.93 -18.66
C GLU A 379 -1.44 -20.89 -19.08
N LYS A 380 -1.14 -20.20 -20.20
CA LYS A 380 0.22 -20.04 -20.69
C LYS A 380 1.13 -19.36 -19.66
N ASN A 381 0.69 -18.26 -19.07
CA ASN A 381 1.47 -17.55 -18.06
C ASN A 381 1.58 -18.34 -16.75
N TRP A 382 0.55 -19.08 -16.36
CA TRP A 382 0.64 -19.98 -15.21
C TRP A 382 1.69 -21.06 -15.46
N ASP A 383 1.60 -21.79 -16.58
CA ASP A 383 2.50 -22.91 -16.85
C ASP A 383 3.96 -22.44 -17.05
N MET A 384 4.16 -21.21 -17.55
CA MET A 384 5.48 -20.62 -17.72
C MET A 384 6.11 -20.13 -16.41
N TYR A 385 5.32 -19.56 -15.48
CA TYR A 385 5.84 -18.83 -14.32
C TYR A 385 5.50 -19.42 -12.93
N ASN A 386 4.65 -20.44 -12.83
CA ASN A 386 4.10 -20.89 -11.54
C ASN A 386 5.08 -21.69 -10.64
N LEU A 387 4.82 -21.58 -9.32
CA LEU A 387 5.30 -22.35 -8.14
C LEU A 387 6.79 -22.50 -7.86
N THR A 388 7.67 -21.93 -8.67
CA THR A 388 9.09 -21.81 -8.26
C THR A 388 9.61 -20.39 -8.37
N MET A 389 8.80 -19.42 -8.83
CA MET A 389 9.24 -18.05 -9.09
C MET A 389 8.93 -17.09 -7.94
N SER A 390 9.91 -16.25 -7.58
CA SER A 390 9.61 -15.00 -6.89
C SER A 390 8.97 -14.02 -7.88
N SER A 391 7.76 -13.51 -7.65
CA SER A 391 6.99 -12.79 -8.68
C SER A 391 6.19 -11.59 -8.15
N VAL A 392 5.65 -10.78 -9.08
CA VAL A 392 4.65 -9.74 -8.81
C VAL A 392 3.31 -10.31 -8.40
N VAL A 393 2.99 -11.55 -8.78
CA VAL A 393 1.75 -12.23 -8.37
C VAL A 393 1.98 -13.09 -7.12
N ASN A 394 0.92 -13.30 -6.35
CA ASN A 394 0.95 -14.21 -5.21
C ASN A 394 0.46 -15.60 -5.64
N TRP A 395 1.40 -16.51 -5.90
CA TRP A 395 1.10 -17.90 -6.28
C TRP A 395 0.43 -18.72 -5.17
N GLU A 396 0.63 -18.34 -3.89
CA GLU A 396 0.03 -19.04 -2.75
C GLU A 396 -1.46 -18.70 -2.58
N LEU A 397 -1.94 -17.66 -3.29
CA LEU A 397 -3.32 -17.22 -3.20
C LEU A 397 -4.30 -18.28 -3.73
N PHE A 398 -3.88 -19.02 -4.75
CA PHE A 398 -4.68 -20.07 -5.36
C PHE A 398 -3.95 -21.41 -5.24
N PRO A 399 -4.58 -22.44 -4.65
CA PRO A 399 -3.93 -23.74 -4.46
C PRO A 399 -3.67 -24.47 -5.79
N THR A 400 -4.48 -24.19 -6.83
CA THR A 400 -4.36 -24.85 -8.14
C THR A 400 -4.68 -23.89 -9.29
N LYS A 401 -4.14 -24.21 -10.48
CA LYS A 401 -4.47 -23.54 -11.75
C LYS A 401 -5.98 -23.48 -11.98
N SER A 402 -6.66 -24.62 -11.76
CA SER A 402 -8.11 -24.76 -11.96
C SER A 402 -8.90 -23.79 -11.08
N THR A 403 -8.52 -23.63 -9.81
CA THR A 403 -9.18 -22.69 -8.90
C THR A 403 -9.01 -21.24 -9.36
N LEU A 404 -7.83 -20.86 -9.83
CA LEU A 404 -7.60 -19.51 -10.39
C LEU A 404 -8.43 -19.27 -11.65
N LEU A 405 -8.42 -20.22 -12.59
CA LEU A 405 -9.22 -20.09 -13.82
C LEU A 405 -10.72 -20.00 -13.52
N SER A 406 -11.19 -20.71 -12.50
CA SER A 406 -12.59 -20.62 -12.04
C SER A 406 -12.96 -19.22 -11.52
N ALA A 407 -12.01 -18.51 -10.91
CA ALA A 407 -12.18 -17.13 -10.46
C ALA A 407 -12.21 -16.16 -11.66
N LEU A 408 -11.26 -16.27 -12.58
CA LEU A 408 -11.23 -15.45 -13.81
C LEU A 408 -12.50 -15.60 -14.64
N LYS A 409 -13.03 -16.83 -14.74
CA LYS A 409 -14.26 -17.15 -15.47
C LYS A 409 -15.51 -16.45 -14.92
N CYS A 410 -15.48 -15.95 -13.68
CA CYS A 410 -16.59 -15.21 -13.08
C CYS A 410 -16.54 -13.71 -13.36
N LEU A 411 -15.52 -13.22 -14.06
CA LEU A 411 -15.43 -11.86 -14.58
C LEU A 411 -15.66 -11.90 -16.09
N THR A 412 -16.37 -10.91 -16.62
CA THR A 412 -16.54 -10.75 -18.07
C THR A 412 -15.24 -10.23 -18.70
N SER A 413 -15.11 -10.38 -20.03
CA SER A 413 -13.97 -9.81 -20.75
C SER A 413 -13.89 -8.30 -20.61
N GLU A 414 -15.04 -7.61 -20.69
CA GLU A 414 -15.14 -6.17 -20.50
C GLU A 414 -14.69 -5.74 -19.10
N GLN A 415 -15.14 -6.43 -18.04
CA GLN A 415 -14.71 -6.16 -16.67
C GLN A 415 -13.19 -6.32 -16.49
N ILE A 416 -12.61 -7.38 -17.07
CA ILE A 416 -11.16 -7.61 -17.04
C ILE A 416 -10.42 -6.49 -17.78
N GLN A 417 -10.91 -6.06 -18.94
CA GLN A 417 -10.31 -4.97 -19.71
C GLN A 417 -10.35 -3.63 -18.95
N LEU A 418 -11.50 -3.29 -18.34
CA LEU A 418 -11.68 -2.07 -17.56
C LEU A 418 -10.76 -2.04 -16.33
N ILE A 419 -10.77 -3.12 -15.53
CA ILE A 419 -9.88 -3.22 -14.36
C ILE A 419 -8.41 -3.18 -14.80
N SER A 420 -8.03 -3.89 -15.87
CA SER A 420 -6.65 -3.90 -16.36
C SER A 420 -6.20 -2.50 -16.76
N THR A 421 -7.02 -1.79 -17.53
CA THR A 421 -6.75 -0.41 -17.96
C THR A 421 -6.53 0.49 -16.76
N TYR A 422 -7.48 0.50 -15.81
CA TYR A 422 -7.40 1.33 -14.61
C TYR A 422 -6.16 0.98 -13.76
N THR A 423 -5.88 -0.32 -13.62
CA THR A 423 -4.75 -0.84 -12.84
C THR A 423 -3.41 -0.37 -13.38
N PHE A 424 -3.16 -0.49 -14.68
CA PHE A 424 -1.87 -0.09 -15.25
C PHE A 424 -1.72 1.42 -15.37
N VAL A 425 -2.79 2.16 -15.71
CA VAL A 425 -2.76 3.63 -15.82
C VAL A 425 -2.44 4.29 -14.48
N HIS A 426 -3.02 3.81 -13.37
CA HIS A 426 -2.87 4.43 -12.05
C HIS A 426 -1.85 3.70 -11.13
N ASN A 427 -1.47 2.47 -11.47
CA ASN A 427 -0.38 1.68 -10.92
C ASN A 427 -0.38 1.58 -9.37
N ARG A 428 0.71 1.95 -8.68
CA ARG A 428 0.95 1.71 -7.24
C ARG A 428 -0.20 2.16 -6.32
N ALA A 429 -1.00 3.14 -6.75
CA ALA A 429 -2.14 3.65 -6.00
C ALA A 429 -3.36 2.72 -6.02
N VAL A 430 -3.43 1.81 -6.99
CA VAL A 430 -4.58 0.96 -7.28
C VAL A 430 -4.72 -0.15 -6.23
N TRP A 431 -3.62 -0.63 -5.68
CA TRP A 431 -3.66 -1.76 -4.74
C TRP A 431 -4.18 -1.40 -3.35
N LYS A 432 -4.17 -0.10 -3.00
CA LYS A 432 -4.53 0.37 -1.65
C LYS A 432 -6.04 0.57 -1.54
N GLY A 433 -6.64 -0.03 -0.52
CA GLY A 433 -8.07 0.11 -0.23
C GLY A 433 -8.96 -0.73 -1.15
N PHE A 434 -8.38 -1.69 -1.88
CA PHE A 434 -9.16 -2.68 -2.60
C PHE A 434 -9.92 -3.58 -1.58
N PRO A 435 -11.16 -4.05 -1.87
CA PRO A 435 -11.96 -4.81 -0.92
C PRO A 435 -11.26 -6.04 -0.33
N ASP A 436 -11.57 -6.35 0.94
CA ASP A 436 -10.95 -7.44 1.70
C ASP A 436 -11.14 -8.81 1.03
N LEU A 437 -12.38 -9.09 0.58
CA LEU A 437 -12.77 -10.39 0.07
C LEU A 437 -13.06 -10.38 -1.43
N PHE A 438 -12.78 -11.52 -2.04
CA PHE A 438 -13.31 -11.91 -3.34
C PHE A 438 -14.02 -13.26 -3.21
N VAL A 439 -15.32 -13.28 -3.51
CA VAL A 439 -16.15 -14.49 -3.47
C VAL A 439 -16.71 -14.77 -4.86
N TRP A 440 -16.78 -16.04 -5.26
CA TRP A 440 -17.21 -16.41 -6.62
C TRP A 440 -17.92 -17.76 -6.69
N ASN A 441 -18.72 -17.91 -7.75
CA ASN A 441 -19.38 -19.15 -8.12
C ASN A 441 -19.17 -19.42 -9.62
N PRO A 442 -18.34 -20.42 -9.99
CA PRO A 442 -18.03 -20.72 -11.38
C PRO A 442 -19.19 -21.36 -12.14
N VAL A 443 -20.19 -21.92 -11.44
CA VAL A 443 -21.37 -22.54 -12.07
C VAL A 443 -22.34 -21.45 -12.55
N SER A 444 -22.65 -20.49 -11.68
CA SER A 444 -23.50 -19.34 -12.02
C SER A 444 -22.74 -18.18 -12.67
N LYS A 445 -21.41 -18.30 -12.83
CA LYS A 445 -20.51 -17.27 -13.40
C LYS A 445 -20.66 -15.90 -12.74
N LYS A 446 -20.85 -15.88 -11.42
CA LYS A 446 -20.96 -14.64 -10.64
C LYS A 446 -19.77 -14.51 -9.69
N CYS A 447 -19.31 -13.29 -9.49
CA CYS A 447 -18.36 -12.95 -8.44
C CYS A 447 -18.82 -11.69 -7.71
N LYS A 448 -18.24 -11.45 -6.54
CA LYS A 448 -18.49 -10.26 -5.73
C LYS A 448 -17.24 -9.88 -4.96
N PHE A 449 -16.94 -8.59 -4.92
CA PHE A 449 -15.93 -8.01 -4.04
C PHE A 449 -16.59 -7.47 -2.78
N VAL A 450 -16.06 -7.81 -1.60
CA VAL A 450 -16.70 -7.46 -0.33
C VAL A 450 -15.70 -6.81 0.61
N GLU A 451 -16.04 -5.62 1.08
CA GLU A 451 -15.32 -4.93 2.14
C GLU A 451 -15.94 -5.28 3.50
N VAL A 452 -15.17 -5.87 4.39
CA VAL A 452 -15.66 -6.36 5.68
C VAL A 452 -15.38 -5.32 6.75
N LYS A 453 -16.44 -4.85 7.40
CA LYS A 453 -16.32 -3.87 8.49
C LYS A 453 -16.97 -4.38 9.75
N SER A 454 -16.33 -4.15 10.89
CA SER A 454 -17.06 -4.25 12.16
C SER A 454 -18.16 -3.18 12.21
N HIS A 455 -19.21 -3.41 13.00
CA HIS A 455 -20.37 -2.50 13.08
C HIS A 455 -20.01 -1.01 13.27
N ASN A 456 -18.96 -0.71 14.05
CA ASN A 456 -18.53 0.67 14.33
C ASN A 456 -17.45 1.20 13.38
N ASP A 457 -16.89 0.34 12.52
CA ASP A 457 -15.81 0.72 11.61
C ASP A 457 -16.36 1.38 10.34
N ARG A 458 -15.62 2.34 9.81
CA ARG A 458 -16.00 3.13 8.64
C ARG A 458 -15.09 2.80 7.47
N LEU A 459 -15.62 2.96 6.25
CA LEU A 459 -14.80 2.90 5.05
C LEU A 459 -13.76 4.01 5.04
N SER A 460 -12.55 3.67 4.62
CA SER A 460 -11.56 4.67 4.24
C SER A 460 -11.92 5.29 2.89
N HIS A 461 -11.43 6.50 2.61
CA HIS A 461 -11.66 7.15 1.30
C HIS A 461 -11.12 6.36 0.11
N HIS A 462 -10.02 5.63 0.30
CA HIS A 462 -9.48 4.75 -0.76
C HIS A 462 -10.43 3.57 -1.05
N GLN A 463 -11.09 3.03 -0.02
CA GLN A 463 -12.10 1.97 -0.16
C GLN A 463 -13.38 2.47 -0.84
N ILE A 464 -13.84 3.67 -0.48
CA ILE A 464 -15.02 4.30 -1.13
C ILE A 464 -14.78 4.46 -2.62
N VAL A 465 -13.61 4.97 -3.03
CA VAL A 465 -13.24 5.12 -4.45
C VAL A 465 -13.20 3.77 -5.15
N TRP A 466 -12.70 2.72 -4.49
CA TRP A 466 -12.66 1.40 -5.09
C TRP A 466 -14.03 0.78 -5.31
N LEU A 467 -14.92 0.89 -4.33
CA LEU A 467 -16.28 0.38 -4.45
C LEU A 467 -17.05 1.14 -5.55
N ASP A 468 -16.88 2.46 -5.63
CA ASP A 468 -17.42 3.27 -6.73
C ASP A 468 -16.90 2.82 -8.09
N LYS A 469 -15.59 2.55 -8.21
CA LYS A 469 -14.99 2.06 -9.45
C LYS A 469 -15.45 0.65 -9.83
N LEU A 470 -15.66 -0.23 -8.85
CA LEU A 470 -16.22 -1.56 -9.12
C LEU A 470 -17.65 -1.46 -9.65
N VAL A 471 -18.48 -0.58 -9.10
CA VAL A 471 -19.82 -0.29 -9.62
C VAL A 471 -19.75 0.29 -11.04
N GLU A 472 -18.84 1.23 -11.30
CA GLU A 472 -18.60 1.79 -12.64
C GLU A 472 -18.19 0.71 -13.65
N PHE A 473 -17.43 -0.30 -13.22
CA PHE A 473 -17.05 -1.44 -14.06
C PHE A 473 -18.11 -2.53 -14.14
N GLU A 474 -19.30 -2.29 -13.58
CA GLU A 474 -20.41 -3.26 -13.50
C GLU A 474 -20.03 -4.56 -12.77
N ILE A 475 -19.17 -4.44 -11.75
CA ILE A 475 -18.74 -5.56 -10.91
C ILE A 475 -19.45 -5.46 -9.57
N ASP A 476 -20.09 -6.56 -9.18
CA ASP A 476 -20.86 -6.63 -7.94
C ASP A 476 -19.93 -6.41 -6.73
N CYS A 477 -20.29 -5.46 -5.88
CA CYS A 477 -19.56 -5.16 -4.67
C CYS A 477 -20.45 -4.62 -3.56
N GLU A 478 -20.06 -4.88 -2.31
CA GLU A 478 -20.81 -4.42 -1.14
C GLU A 478 -19.94 -4.34 0.12
N VAL A 479 -20.53 -3.75 1.15
CA VAL A 479 -19.94 -3.69 2.49
C VAL A 479 -20.64 -4.68 3.40
N CYS A 480 -19.89 -5.62 3.95
CA CYS A 480 -20.40 -6.58 4.93
C CYS A 480 -20.11 -6.07 6.35
N LYS A 481 -21.15 -5.60 7.03
CA LYS A 481 -21.10 -5.15 8.42
C LYS A 481 -21.28 -6.33 9.35
N VAL A 482 -20.23 -6.68 10.09
CA VAL A 482 -20.31 -7.74 11.09
C VAL A 482 -20.70 -7.19 12.45
N SER A 483 -21.80 -7.70 13.00
CA SER A 483 -22.27 -7.43 14.36
C SER A 483 -22.20 -8.66 15.25
N ALA A 484 -22.12 -8.44 16.56
CA ALA A 484 -21.95 -9.50 17.54
C ALA A 484 -23.28 -9.90 18.20
N ASN A 485 -23.65 -11.17 18.11
CA ASN A 485 -24.70 -11.79 18.91
C ASN A 485 -24.15 -12.14 20.31
N GLY A 486 -24.72 -11.53 21.35
CA GLY A 486 -24.41 -11.83 22.76
C GLY A 486 -23.83 -10.69 23.61
N ALA A 487 -23.54 -9.52 23.04
CA ALA A 487 -22.92 -8.39 23.77
C ALA A 487 -23.87 -7.56 24.66
N LYS A 488 -25.19 -7.81 24.64
CA LYS A 488 -26.18 -6.99 25.37
C LYS A 488 -26.14 -7.08 26.91
N LYS A 489 -25.23 -7.83 27.53
CA LYS A 489 -25.09 -7.90 29.00
C LYS A 489 -23.74 -7.49 29.60
N ALA A 490 -22.73 -7.12 28.81
CA ALA A 490 -21.39 -6.83 29.35
C ALA A 490 -20.95 -5.35 29.29
N LEU A 491 -21.79 -4.44 28.79
CA LEU A 491 -21.43 -3.02 28.59
C LEU A 491 -22.25 -2.02 29.43
N GLN A 492 -22.90 -2.46 30.51
CA GLN A 492 -23.26 -1.50 31.57
C GLN A 492 -22.03 -1.28 32.45
N ARG A 493 -21.29 -0.20 32.16
CA ARG A 493 -20.38 0.41 33.13
C ARG A 493 -21.22 0.93 34.30
N THR A 494 -21.45 0.12 35.32
CA THR A 494 -21.93 0.61 36.60
C THR A 494 -20.75 1.26 37.32
N PRO A 495 -20.82 2.54 37.72
CA PRO A 495 -19.78 3.14 38.55
C PRO A 495 -19.87 2.55 39.96
N SER A 496 -18.87 1.78 40.35
CA SER A 496 -18.71 1.35 41.74
C SER A 496 -18.19 2.53 42.57
N ILE A 497 -19.10 3.17 43.29
CA ILE A 497 -18.77 3.92 44.50
C ILE A 497 -18.46 2.85 45.56
N ILE A 498 -17.24 2.88 46.11
CA ILE A 498 -16.87 2.12 47.30
C ILE A 498 -16.81 3.16 48.42
N GLU A 499 -17.81 3.13 49.32
CA GLU A 499 -17.69 3.79 50.62
C GLU A 499 -16.70 2.99 51.48
N LEU A 500 -15.78 3.73 52.09
CA LEU A 500 -14.81 3.23 53.06
C LEU A 500 -15.49 3.21 54.43
N ASP A 501 -15.40 2.08 55.13
CA ASP A 501 -15.33 2.00 56.59
C ASP A 501 -14.15 1.08 56.97
#